data_AF-A0A0W1AP23-F1
#
_entry.id   AF-A0A0W1AP23-F1
#
_cell.length_a   1.000
_cell.length_b   1.000
_cell.length_c   1.000
_cell.angle_alpha   90.00
_cell.angle_beta   90.00
_cell.angle_gamma   90.00
#
_symmetry.space_group_name_H-M   'P 1'
#
loop_
_entity.id
_entity.type
_entity.pdbx_description
1 polymer ?
#
loop_
_entity_poly.entity_id
_entity_poly.type
_entity_poly.pdbx_seq_one_letter_code
_entity_poly.pdbx_strand_id
1 'polypeptide(L)' 'MRYRRVMVANATYFFTLNLQNWKSNLLINPINSLRFVFKKVQKNHPFYLDAVVIMPDHCHMMMTLP' A
#
# COMPACT_ATOMS: atom_id res chain seq x y z
N MET A 1 -14.46 8.99 -13.90
CA MET A 1 -13.39 8.07 -14.33
C MET A 1 -13.97 6.72 -14.68
N ARG A 2 -13.50 6.05 -15.75
CA ARG A 2 -13.86 4.66 -16.10
C ARG A 2 -12.63 3.76 -15.93
N TYR A 3 -12.12 3.68 -14.71
CA TYR A 3 -10.97 2.82 -14.40
C TYR A 3 -11.40 1.34 -14.40
N ARG A 4 -10.62 0.47 -15.05
CA ARG A 4 -10.80 -0.99 -15.02
C ARG A 4 -9.58 -1.61 -14.36
N ARG A 5 -9.81 -2.42 -13.31
CA ARG A 5 -8.75 -3.22 -12.69
C ARG A 5 -8.36 -4.36 -13.62
N VAL A 6 -7.08 -4.46 -13.92
CA VAL A 6 -6.50 -5.62 -14.60
C VAL A 6 -6.19 -6.66 -13.55
N MET A 7 -6.78 -7.85 -13.64
CA MET A 7 -6.61 -8.94 -12.69
C MET A 7 -5.86 -10.08 -13.37
N VAL A 8 -4.57 -10.21 -13.07
CA VAL A 8 -3.66 -11.20 -13.64
C VAL A 8 -2.94 -11.87 -12.47
N ALA A 9 -2.98 -13.20 -12.43
CA ALA A 9 -2.30 -13.97 -11.40
C ALA A 9 -0.78 -13.76 -11.49
N ASN A 10 -0.10 -13.73 -10.35
CA ASN A 10 1.36 -13.52 -10.25
C ASN A 10 1.87 -12.19 -10.82
N ALA A 11 0.99 -11.22 -11.10
CA ALA A 11 1.40 -9.92 -11.62
C ALA A 11 1.82 -8.95 -10.51
N THR A 12 2.78 -8.10 -10.85
CA THR A 12 3.21 -6.96 -10.01
C THR A 12 2.40 -5.72 -10.34
N TYR A 13 1.89 -5.06 -9.30
CA TYR A 13 1.08 -3.86 -9.41
C TYR A 13 1.69 -2.72 -8.64
N PHE A 14 1.64 -1.51 -9.22
CA PHE A 14 2.00 -0.27 -8.55
C PHE A 14 0.74 0.43 -8.03
N PHE A 15 0.77 0.85 -6.78
CA PHE A 15 -0.30 1.57 -6.12
C PHE A 15 0.18 2.92 -5.59
N THR A 16 -0.67 3.93 -5.75
CA THR A 16 -0.54 5.23 -5.09
C THR A 16 -1.73 5.41 -4.16
N LEU A 17 -1.45 5.66 -2.88
CA LEU A 17 -2.47 5.96 -1.88
C LEU A 17 -2.20 7.34 -1.31
N ASN A 18 -3.20 8.21 -1.38
CA ASN A 18 -3.14 9.54 -0.81
C ASN A 18 -4.08 9.62 0.40
N LEU A 19 -3.63 10.30 1.46
CA LEU A 19 -4.51 10.76 2.51
C LEU A 19 -5.46 11.80 1.94
N GLN A 20 -6.71 11.79 2.42
CA GLN A 20 -7.69 12.81 2.06
C GLN A 20 -7.23 14.21 2.49
N ASN A 21 -6.56 14.32 3.64
CA ASN A 21 -5.93 15.55 4.10
C ASN A 21 -4.42 15.52 3.80
N TRP A 22 -3.99 16.28 2.79
CA TRP A 22 -2.59 16.34 2.36
C TRP A 22 -1.64 17.03 3.36
N LYS A 23 -2.17 17.81 4.31
CA LYS A 23 -1.36 18.39 5.40
C LYS A 23 -1.17 17.44 6.57
N SER A 24 -1.82 16.29 6.54
CA SER A 24 -1.75 15.28 7.58
C SER A 24 -0.40 14.56 7.55
N ASN A 25 0.00 14.05 8.69
CA ASN A 25 1.17 13.19 8.84
C ASN A 25 0.78 11.79 9.33
N LEU A 26 -0.49 11.39 9.19
CA LEU A 26 -1.04 10.13 9.74
C LEU A 26 -0.36 8.86 9.21
N LEU A 27 0.35 8.90 8.08
CA LEU A 27 1.09 7.75 7.59
C LEU A 27 2.42 7.55 8.32
N ILE A 28 3.00 8.61 8.88
CA ILE A 28 4.29 8.57 9.58
C ILE A 28 4.14 8.68 11.11
N ASN A 29 3.11 9.39 11.59
CA ASN A 29 2.96 9.74 13.00
C ASN A 29 2.15 8.71 13.82
N PRO A 30 1.91 7.52 13.26
CA PRO A 30 2.12 6.26 13.97
C PRO A 30 2.69 5.18 13.03
N ILE A 31 3.90 5.37 12.49
CA ILE A 31 4.52 4.44 11.52
C ILE A 31 4.54 2.97 12.01
N ASN A 32 4.67 2.75 13.31
CA ASN A 32 4.65 1.42 13.91
C ASN A 32 3.29 0.71 13.72
N SER A 33 2.18 1.45 13.88
CA SER A 33 0.83 0.92 13.65
C SER A 33 0.64 0.54 12.19
N LEU A 34 1.13 1.37 11.26
CA LEU A 34 1.07 1.07 9.83
C LEU A 34 1.86 -0.20 9.50
N ARG A 35 3.11 -0.32 9.99
CA ARG A 35 3.95 -1.52 9.82
C ARG A 35 3.29 -2.77 10.41
N PHE A 36 2.66 -2.66 11.57
CA PHE A 36 1.94 -3.76 12.19
C PHE A 36 0.77 -4.24 11.32
N VAL A 37 -0.04 -3.32 10.80
CA VAL A 37 -1.17 -3.65 9.93
C VAL A 37 -0.70 -4.28 8.62
N PHE A 38 0.36 -3.77 7.98
CA PHE A 38 0.95 -4.40 6.78
C PHE A 38 1.28 -5.87 7.03
N LYS A 39 2.01 -6.18 8.11
CA LYS A 39 2.35 -7.57 8.48
C LYS A 39 1.13 -8.42 8.77
N LYS A 40 0.15 -7.87 9.50
CA LYS A 40 -1.11 -8.57 9.83
C LYS A 40 -1.90 -8.92 8.56
N VAL A 41 -2.01 -7.99 7.62
CA VAL A 41 -2.73 -8.19 6.37
C VAL A 41 -1.98 -9.18 5.48
N GLN A 42 -0.66 -9.06 5.33
CA GLN A 42 0.15 -9.99 4.54
C GLN A 42 0.07 -11.44 5.06
N LYS A 43 -0.09 -11.64 6.38
CA LYS A 43 -0.32 -12.96 6.97
C LYS A 43 -1.66 -13.58 6.55
N ASN A 44 -2.71 -12.76 6.45
CA ASN A 44 -4.06 -13.23 6.12
C ASN A 44 -4.31 -13.30 4.61
N HIS A 45 -3.58 -12.49 3.84
CA HIS A 45 -3.65 -12.40 2.39
C HIS A 45 -2.21 -12.40 1.87
N PRO A 46 -1.66 -13.57 1.52
CA PRO A 46 -0.30 -13.67 1.04
C PRO A 46 -0.11 -12.85 -0.25
N PHE A 47 0.88 -11.96 -0.23
CA PHE A 47 1.41 -11.25 -1.39
C PHE A 47 2.88 -10.95 -1.13
N TYR A 48 3.63 -10.67 -2.19
CA TYR A 48 5.00 -10.20 -2.08
C TYR A 48 5.03 -8.67 -2.15
N LEU A 49 5.60 -8.02 -1.15
CA LEU A 49 5.76 -6.57 -1.10
C LEU A 49 7.12 -6.21 -1.70
N ASP A 50 7.16 -5.94 -3.00
CA ASP A 50 8.39 -5.64 -3.73
C ASP A 50 9.06 -4.35 -3.23
N ALA A 51 8.27 -3.30 -3.03
CA ALA A 51 8.74 -2.01 -2.53
C ALA A 51 7.62 -1.22 -1.87
N VAL A 52 7.96 -0.38 -0.89
CA VAL A 52 7.06 0.62 -0.33
C VAL A 52 7.82 1.87 0.11
N VAL A 53 7.31 3.04 -0.27
CA VAL A 53 7.78 4.36 0.19
C VAL A 53 6.61 5.06 0.85
N ILE A 54 6.82 5.54 2.09
CA ILE A 54 5.79 6.18 2.92
C ILE A 54 6.21 7.62 3.17
N MET A 55 5.39 8.56 2.70
CA MET A 55 5.50 10.00 2.96
C MET A 55 4.37 10.43 3.92
N PRO A 56 4.40 11.65 4.48
CA PRO A 56 3.41 12.08 5.47
C PRO A 56 1.95 11.97 4.99
N ASP A 57 1.73 12.27 3.72
CA ASP A 57 0.44 12.45 3.09
C ASP A 57 0.11 11.38 2.03
N HIS A 58 1.10 10.63 1.54
CA HIS A 58 0.87 9.57 0.58
C HIS A 58 1.89 8.43 0.66
N CYS A 59 1.58 7.29 0.04
CA CYS A 59 2.52 6.20 -0.12
C CYS A 59 2.44 5.59 -1.52
N HIS A 60 3.57 5.06 -1.96
CA HIS A 60 3.71 4.27 -3.17
C HIS A 60 4.13 2.87 -2.80
N MET A 61 3.50 1.87 -3.41
CA MET A 61 3.86 0.48 -3.17
C MET A 61 3.80 -0.35 -4.44
N MET A 62 4.71 -1.31 -4.54
CA MET A 62 4.70 -2.37 -5.52
C MET A 62 4.40 -3.69 -4.82
N MET A 63 3.38 -4.40 -5.28
CA MET A 63 3.00 -5.70 -4.74
C MET A 63 2.80 -6.70 -5.86
N THR A 64 3.40 -7.88 -5.71
CA THR A 64 3.16 -9.04 -6.55
C THR A 64 2.11 -9.92 -5.88
N LEU A 65 0.96 -10.06 -6.54
CA LEU A 65 -0.18 -10.83 -6.04
C LEU A 65 -0.09 -12.28 -6.55
N PRO A 66 -0.49 -13.29 -5.76
CA PRO A 66 -0.52 -14.69 -6.21
C PRO A 66 -1.48 -14.93 -7.39
#